data_AF-A0A951L2L3-F1
#
_entry.id   AF-A0A951L2L3-F1
#
_cell.length_a   1.000
_cell.length_b   1.000
_cell.length_c   1.000
_cell.angle_alpha   90.00
_cell.angle_beta   90.00
_cell.angle_gamma   90.00
#
_symmetry.space_group_name_H-M   'P 1'
#
loop_
_entity.id
_entity.type
_entity.pdbx_description
1 polymer ?
#
loop_
_entity_poly.entity_id
_entity_poly.type
_entity_poly.pdbx_seq_one_letter_code
_entity_poly.pdbx_strand_id
1 'polypeptide(L)'
;PVAPAVHPTAPAVHPAPSIAPKAPGGSDHRHGAGTPSWMTFVAVPVLILAIALLVMGLRYARRRDSVVTRVATTSRGKPRQPAREQTVLTKANGYDGAVARNTHGNQIHTNGHRAGASWGHGGHGAETRPSRRDEADLFASAEAAAAFNLGLLLEAQGRKVEARAAYGRADERGHGTAASNLGRLLEEQGGLAEAEAAYRRADERGDAAGAFNLGLLLEARGGMVEAWAAYGRADERGHGTAASNLGRLLEEQGGLAEAEAAYRRADERGNAVGAIHLGVLLQKRGSLHEAAAAFGRASDRGNNAAASYLGVLLKEQGAEAEAEAAFRRADERGDAIAAFNLGVVLEARGALRDAEQAYRRATERGEGAVADRARAALLDLHRRLDEADAARVRRADAA
;
A
#
# COMPACT_ATOMS: atom_id res chain seq x y z
N PRO A 1 -59.99 13.48 -45.71
CA PRO A 1 -60.95 12.79 -44.83
C PRO A 1 -60.59 11.30 -44.67
N VAL A 2 -60.09 10.97 -43.48
CA VAL A 2 -60.26 9.69 -42.76
C VAL A 2 -59.66 8.42 -43.39
N ALA A 3 -58.62 7.89 -42.72
CA ALA A 3 -58.14 6.51 -42.84
C ALA A 3 -59.19 5.50 -42.32
N PRO A 4 -59.04 4.19 -42.62
CA PRO A 4 -58.66 3.32 -41.51
C PRO A 4 -57.76 2.13 -41.89
N ALA A 5 -57.17 1.55 -40.84
CA ALA A 5 -56.37 0.32 -40.79
C ALA A 5 -57.18 -0.95 -41.12
N VAL A 6 -56.46 -2.07 -41.37
CA VAL A 6 -56.76 -3.46 -40.93
C VAL A 6 -55.68 -4.41 -41.49
N HIS A 7 -55.01 -5.16 -40.60
CA HIS A 7 -54.35 -6.47 -40.87
C HIS A 7 -55.43 -7.56 -40.71
N PRO A 8 -55.40 -8.76 -41.36
CA PRO A 8 -54.43 -9.83 -41.04
C PRO A 8 -54.16 -10.90 -42.15
N THR A 9 -53.42 -11.96 -41.78
CA THR A 9 -53.39 -13.37 -42.28
C THR A 9 -52.16 -13.88 -43.06
N ALA A 10 -51.58 -14.98 -42.55
CA ALA A 10 -50.66 -15.94 -43.19
C ALA A 10 -51.45 -17.21 -43.59
N PRO A 11 -50.96 -18.14 -44.47
CA PRO A 11 -50.09 -19.27 -44.02
C PRO A 11 -49.22 -20.00 -45.12
N ALA A 12 -48.56 -21.12 -44.71
CA ALA A 12 -47.91 -22.26 -45.43
C ALA A 12 -46.45 -22.05 -45.93
N VAL A 13 -45.37 -22.78 -45.59
CA VAL A 13 -44.96 -24.16 -45.17
C VAL A 13 -44.64 -25.15 -46.31
N HIS A 14 -43.39 -25.69 -46.27
CA HIS A 14 -42.78 -26.93 -46.84
C HIS A 14 -41.61 -26.73 -47.84
N PRO A 15 -40.67 -27.69 -48.00
CA PRO A 15 -39.80 -28.33 -46.99
C PRO A 15 -38.32 -28.48 -47.44
N ALA A 16 -37.45 -28.96 -46.55
CA ALA A 16 -36.05 -29.36 -46.80
C ALA A 16 -35.92 -30.81 -47.36
N PRO A 17 -34.73 -31.20 -47.86
CA PRO A 17 -34.25 -32.55 -47.61
C PRO A 17 -32.80 -32.62 -47.08
N SER A 18 -32.59 -33.60 -46.21
CA SER A 18 -31.34 -34.16 -45.69
C SER A 18 -30.95 -35.39 -46.52
N ILE A 19 -29.64 -35.72 -46.59
CA ILE A 19 -29.03 -37.06 -46.34
C ILE A 19 -27.55 -37.06 -46.82
N ALA A 20 -26.68 -37.62 -45.97
CA ALA A 20 -25.21 -37.75 -46.06
C ALA A 20 -24.73 -38.98 -46.90
N PRO A 21 -23.53 -39.56 -46.71
CA PRO A 21 -22.17 -39.12 -47.09
C PRO A 21 -21.45 -40.12 -48.05
N LYS A 22 -20.30 -39.76 -48.63
CA LYS A 22 -19.35 -40.72 -49.25
C LYS A 22 -17.90 -40.15 -49.33
N ALA A 23 -16.95 -40.91 -48.80
CA ALA A 23 -15.51 -40.91 -49.12
C ALA A 23 -15.21 -42.27 -49.85
N PRO A 24 -14.02 -42.59 -50.44
CA PRO A 24 -12.67 -42.05 -50.17
C PRO A 24 -11.69 -41.93 -51.38
N GLY A 25 -10.50 -41.37 -51.12
CA GLY A 25 -9.22 -41.78 -51.75
C GLY A 25 -8.62 -40.88 -52.85
N GLY A 26 -7.34 -40.50 -52.70
CA GLY A 26 -6.47 -40.08 -53.81
C GLY A 26 -5.50 -38.92 -53.54
N SER A 27 -4.27 -39.28 -53.15
CA SER A 27 -2.95 -38.62 -53.35
C SER A 27 -2.84 -37.17 -53.89
N ASP A 28 -2.06 -36.31 -53.22
CA ASP A 28 -0.74 -35.91 -53.76
C ASP A 28 0.13 -35.11 -52.78
N HIS A 29 1.43 -35.42 -52.84
CA HIS A 29 2.53 -34.83 -52.06
C HIS A 29 2.96 -33.46 -52.58
N ARG A 30 3.10 -32.46 -51.69
CA ARG A 30 4.21 -31.48 -51.72
C ARG A 30 4.57 -31.01 -50.30
N HIS A 31 5.71 -31.48 -49.79
CA HIS A 31 6.34 -30.97 -48.57
C HIS A 31 6.95 -29.59 -48.83
N GLY A 32 6.27 -28.53 -48.40
CA GLY A 32 6.91 -27.26 -48.06
C GLY A 32 7.31 -27.30 -46.59
N ALA A 33 8.61 -27.21 -46.30
CA ALA A 33 9.13 -27.06 -44.94
C ALA A 33 8.78 -25.66 -44.41
N GLY A 34 7.52 -25.48 -43.98
CA GLY A 34 7.11 -24.37 -43.13
C GLY A 34 7.32 -24.75 -41.68
N THR A 35 8.13 -23.99 -40.95
CA THR A 35 8.14 -24.05 -39.49
C THR A 35 6.71 -23.86 -38.98
N PRO A 36 6.23 -24.67 -38.03
CA PRO A 36 4.85 -24.56 -37.60
C PRO A 36 4.65 -23.23 -36.86
N SER A 37 3.72 -22.42 -37.36
CA SER A 37 3.40 -21.05 -36.92
C SER A 37 3.15 -20.92 -35.40
N TRP A 38 2.85 -22.00 -34.68
CA TRP A 38 2.69 -21.95 -33.22
C TRP A 38 4.01 -21.75 -32.46
N MET A 39 5.17 -22.09 -33.04
CA MET A 39 6.47 -21.87 -32.38
C MET A 39 6.87 -20.38 -32.33
N THR A 40 6.41 -19.54 -33.26
CA THR A 40 6.65 -18.08 -33.21
C THR A 40 5.74 -17.38 -32.20
N PHE A 41 4.53 -17.89 -31.96
CA PHE A 41 3.60 -17.32 -30.98
C PHE A 41 4.02 -17.53 -29.51
N VAL A 42 4.83 -18.56 -29.21
CA VAL A 42 5.33 -18.82 -27.84
C VAL A 42 6.77 -18.33 -27.65
N ALA A 43 7.62 -18.39 -28.69
CA ALA A 43 9.02 -17.98 -28.57
C ALA A 43 9.20 -16.47 -28.38
N VAL A 44 8.35 -15.64 -29.00
CA VAL A 44 8.47 -14.18 -28.93
C VAL A 44 8.14 -13.65 -27.51
N PRO A 45 7.05 -14.06 -26.84
CA PRO A 45 6.78 -13.65 -25.45
C PRO A 45 7.86 -14.11 -24.46
N VAL A 46 8.39 -15.33 -24.62
CA VAL A 46 9.45 -15.86 -23.74
C VAL A 46 10.76 -15.09 -23.93
N LEU A 47 11.10 -14.72 -25.17
CA LEU A 47 12.27 -13.90 -25.46
C LEU A 47 12.13 -12.47 -24.90
N ILE A 48 10.93 -11.88 -24.99
CA ILE A 48 10.64 -10.56 -24.40
C ILE A 48 10.79 -10.60 -22.86
N LEU A 49 10.28 -11.66 -22.22
CA LEU A 49 10.41 -11.85 -20.77
C LEU A 49 11.89 -12.04 -20.35
N ALA A 50 12.66 -12.82 -21.11
CA ALA A 50 14.09 -13.03 -20.85
C ALA A 50 14.89 -11.72 -20.99
N ILE A 51 14.59 -10.89 -22.00
CA ILE A 51 15.22 -9.58 -22.18
C ILE A 51 14.83 -8.62 -21.03
N ALA A 52 13.57 -8.62 -20.59
CA ALA A 52 13.11 -7.81 -19.48
C ALA A 52 13.83 -8.16 -18.17
N LEU A 53 14.00 -9.46 -17.88
CA LEU A 53 14.75 -9.95 -16.72
C LEU A 53 16.24 -9.61 -16.79
N LEU A 54 16.86 -9.70 -17.98
CA LEU A 54 18.25 -9.29 -18.19
C LEU A 54 18.46 -7.78 -17.96
N VAL A 55 17.56 -6.95 -18.50
CA VAL A 55 17.60 -5.48 -18.30
C VAL A 55 17.37 -5.13 -16.82
N MET A 56 16.48 -5.85 -16.14
CA MET A 56 16.25 -5.67 -14.71
C MET A 56 17.49 -6.07 -13.87
N GLY A 57 18.14 -7.19 -14.21
CA GLY A 57 19.40 -7.61 -13.59
C GLY A 57 20.55 -6.61 -13.80
N LEU A 58 20.68 -6.06 -15.00
CA LEU A 58 21.69 -5.03 -15.30
C LEU A 58 21.41 -3.71 -14.57
N ARG A 59 20.14 -3.31 -14.43
CA ARG A 59 19.75 -2.13 -13.63
C ARG A 59 19.99 -2.34 -12.14
N TYR A 60 19.75 -3.55 -11.64
CA TYR A 60 20.04 -3.94 -10.27
C TYR A 60 21.55 -3.90 -9.97
N ALA A 61 22.37 -4.46 -10.87
CA ALA A 61 23.83 -4.40 -10.76
C ALA A 61 24.37 -2.96 -10.75
N ARG A 62 23.89 -2.08 -11.65
CA ARG A 62 24.28 -0.65 -11.67
C ARG A 62 23.85 0.13 -10.43
N ARG A 63 22.73 -0.23 -9.78
CA ARG A 63 22.33 0.36 -8.48
C ARG A 63 23.25 -0.08 -7.35
N ARG A 64 23.81 -1.29 -7.39
CA ARG A 64 24.77 -1.76 -6.37
C ARG A 64 26.11 -1.03 -6.46
N ASP A 65 26.63 -0.80 -7.67
CA ASP A 65 27.93 -0.15 -7.87
C ASP A 65 27.93 1.35 -7.52
N SER A 66 26.77 2.01 -7.66
CA SER A 66 26.59 3.44 -7.31
C SER A 66 26.43 3.69 -5.81
N VAL A 67 26.12 2.66 -5.01
CA VAL A 67 26.12 2.72 -3.54
C VAL A 67 27.53 2.49 -2.98
N VAL A 68 28.34 1.63 -3.62
CA VAL A 68 29.72 1.36 -3.19
C VAL A 68 30.67 2.54 -3.48
N THR A 69 30.43 3.31 -4.54
CA THR A 69 31.28 4.48 -4.88
C THR A 69 31.00 5.74 -4.04
N ARG A 70 29.82 5.84 -3.39
CA ARG A 70 29.50 7.01 -2.54
C ARG A 70 30.04 6.93 -1.11
N VAL A 71 30.49 5.77 -0.65
CA VAL A 71 31.05 5.60 0.70
C VAL A 71 32.55 5.92 0.77
N ALA A 72 33.25 6.03 -0.37
CA ALA A 72 34.71 6.24 -0.40
C ALA A 72 35.18 7.71 -0.39
N THR A 73 34.28 8.70 -0.45
CA THR A 73 34.68 10.13 -0.61
C THR A 73 33.95 11.09 0.33
N THR A 74 33.78 10.77 1.62
CA THR A 74 33.49 11.82 2.62
C THR A 74 34.15 11.52 3.97
N SER A 75 35.46 11.70 4.08
CA SER A 75 36.14 11.75 5.37
C SER A 75 37.36 12.68 5.27
N ARG A 76 37.15 13.97 5.61
CA ARG A 76 38.16 14.92 6.09
C ARG A 76 37.48 16.24 6.50
N GLY A 77 37.42 16.54 7.80
CA GLY A 77 37.14 17.89 8.28
C GLY A 77 36.50 18.06 9.67
N LYS A 78 37.34 18.06 10.72
CA LYS A 78 37.30 18.72 12.05
C LYS A 78 36.02 18.80 12.92
N PRO A 79 36.14 18.72 14.27
CA PRO A 79 35.01 18.70 15.20
C PRO A 79 34.50 20.11 15.54
N ARG A 80 33.18 20.27 15.68
CA ARG A 80 32.53 21.43 16.31
C ARG A 80 31.90 21.02 17.64
N GLN A 81 32.14 21.83 18.67
CA GLN A 81 31.62 21.71 20.04
C GLN A 81 30.08 21.84 20.11
N PRO A 82 29.42 21.29 21.15
CA PRO A 82 27.97 21.30 21.25
C PRO A 82 27.44 22.65 21.76
N ALA A 83 26.52 23.26 21.01
CA ALA A 83 25.71 24.36 21.48
C ALA A 83 24.60 23.82 22.41
N ARG A 84 24.46 24.48 23.56
CA ARG A 84 23.36 24.28 24.51
C ARG A 84 22.07 24.80 23.89
N GLU A 85 21.08 23.93 23.68
CA GLU A 85 19.70 24.37 23.46
C GLU A 85 18.91 24.18 24.75
N GLN A 86 18.47 25.31 25.30
CA GLN A 86 17.50 25.41 26.39
C GLN A 86 16.12 25.09 25.82
N THR A 87 15.54 23.95 26.20
CA THR A 87 14.12 23.70 25.96
C THR A 87 13.31 24.38 27.07
N VAL A 88 12.58 25.44 26.69
CA VAL A 88 11.56 26.07 27.52
C VAL A 88 10.42 25.09 27.74
N LEU A 89 10.19 24.72 28.99
CA LEU A 89 9.04 23.94 29.46
C LEU A 89 7.77 24.79 29.38
N THR A 90 6.96 24.58 28.35
CA THR A 90 5.53 24.95 28.38
C THR A 90 4.72 23.71 28.71
N LYS A 91 4.08 23.74 29.90
CA LYS A 91 3.05 22.79 30.32
C LYS A 91 1.89 22.80 29.32
N ALA A 92 1.62 21.66 28.71
CA ALA A 92 0.32 21.35 28.11
C ALA A 92 -0.11 19.95 28.56
N ASN A 93 -1.12 19.91 29.42
CA ASN A 93 -1.86 18.72 29.76
C ASN A 93 -2.63 18.24 28.52
N GLY A 94 -2.45 16.98 28.12
CA GLY A 94 -3.20 16.34 27.04
C GLY A 94 -2.35 15.32 26.28
N TYR A 95 -2.25 14.10 26.81
CA TYR A 95 -1.66 12.98 26.09
C TYR A 95 -2.69 12.46 25.07
N ASP A 96 -2.52 12.83 23.79
CA ASP A 96 -3.11 12.12 22.65
C ASP A 96 -1.98 11.48 21.83
N GLY A 97 -2.18 10.22 21.44
CA GLY A 97 -1.14 9.32 20.94
C GLY A 97 -0.43 9.81 19.67
N ALA A 98 0.86 10.14 19.80
CA ALA A 98 1.77 10.34 18.69
C ALA A 98 2.43 9.00 18.29
N VAL A 99 2.01 8.43 17.16
CA VAL A 99 2.62 7.23 16.56
C VAL A 99 3.89 7.63 15.82
N ALA A 100 5.05 7.26 16.34
CA ALA A 100 6.30 7.36 15.60
C ALA A 100 6.35 6.30 14.49
N ARG A 101 6.75 6.71 13.28
CA ARG A 101 6.95 5.84 12.10
C ARG A 101 8.43 5.83 11.73
N ASN A 102 8.95 4.68 11.29
CA ASN A 102 10.32 4.60 10.78
C ASN A 102 10.39 4.94 9.27
N THR A 103 11.62 5.02 8.73
CA THR A 103 11.91 5.34 7.31
C THR A 103 11.37 4.33 6.29
N HIS A 104 10.83 3.20 6.75
CA HIS A 104 10.22 2.14 5.93
C HIS A 104 8.68 2.11 6.06
N GLY A 105 8.08 3.09 6.74
CA GLY A 105 6.62 3.19 6.89
C GLY A 105 6.00 2.22 7.90
N ASN A 106 6.81 1.46 8.64
CA ASN A 106 6.30 0.58 9.69
C ASN A 106 5.92 1.38 10.94
N GLN A 107 4.73 1.10 11.48
CA GLN A 107 4.27 1.66 12.74
C GLN A 107 5.08 1.06 13.90
N ILE A 108 5.49 1.89 14.86
CA ILE A 108 5.91 1.36 16.16
C ILE A 108 4.64 0.86 16.86
N HIS A 109 4.46 -0.46 16.88
CA HIS A 109 3.29 -1.08 17.52
C HIS A 109 3.42 -0.97 19.04
N THR A 110 2.72 0.00 19.63
CA THR A 110 2.44 0.03 21.07
C THR A 110 1.12 -0.67 21.32
N ASN A 111 1.11 -2.00 21.44
CA ASN A 111 -0.03 -2.68 22.02
C ASN A 111 -0.02 -2.40 23.52
N GLY A 112 -0.80 -1.39 23.92
CA GLY A 112 -1.06 -1.11 25.32
C GLY A 112 -1.79 -2.29 25.93
N HIS A 113 -1.07 -3.16 26.64
CA HIS A 113 -1.68 -4.06 27.60
C HIS A 113 -2.36 -3.18 28.67
N ARG A 114 -3.67 -2.96 28.51
CA ARG A 114 -4.49 -2.35 29.54
C ARG A 114 -4.69 -3.40 30.64
N ALA A 115 -3.72 -3.49 31.55
CA ALA A 115 -3.94 -4.11 32.85
C ALA A 115 -4.85 -3.16 33.65
N GLY A 116 -6.14 -3.19 33.34
CA GLY A 116 -7.16 -2.47 34.09
C GLY A 116 -7.39 -3.16 35.43
N ALA A 117 -6.61 -2.80 36.45
CA ALA A 117 -6.95 -3.09 37.83
C ALA A 117 -8.16 -2.23 38.22
N SER A 118 -9.35 -2.73 37.91
CA SER A 118 -10.61 -2.22 38.45
C SER A 118 -10.70 -2.63 39.93
N TRP A 119 -10.33 -1.72 40.84
CA TRP A 119 -10.65 -1.85 42.25
C TRP A 119 -12.14 -1.57 42.45
N GLY A 120 -12.97 -2.57 42.18
CA GLY A 120 -14.39 -2.57 42.53
C GLY A 120 -14.54 -2.95 44.00
N HIS A 121 -14.91 -1.98 44.84
CA HIS A 121 -15.36 -2.25 46.20
C HIS A 121 -16.71 -2.99 46.16
N GLY A 122 -16.75 -4.24 46.65
CA GLY A 122 -18.00 -4.91 47.01
C GLY A 122 -17.95 -6.44 46.96
N GLY A 123 -17.98 -7.07 48.13
CA GLY A 123 -18.37 -8.48 48.30
C GLY A 123 -17.33 -9.32 49.04
N HIS A 124 -17.65 -9.69 50.28
CA HIS A 124 -16.91 -10.69 51.06
C HIS A 124 -16.90 -12.05 50.35
N GLY A 125 -15.81 -12.35 49.65
CA GLY A 125 -15.45 -13.68 49.14
C GLY A 125 -13.99 -13.92 49.48
N ALA A 126 -13.66 -15.10 49.97
CA ALA A 126 -12.33 -15.47 50.49
C ALA A 126 -11.20 -14.97 49.59
N GLU A 127 -10.38 -14.04 50.09
CA GLU A 127 -9.12 -13.64 49.46
C GLU A 127 -8.15 -14.84 49.50
N THR A 128 -8.15 -15.63 48.44
CA THR A 128 -7.11 -16.65 48.24
C THR A 128 -5.81 -15.93 47.93
N ARG A 129 -4.92 -15.85 48.92
CA ARG A 129 -3.55 -15.36 48.73
C ARG A 129 -2.90 -16.16 47.58
N PRO A 130 -2.30 -15.51 46.57
CA PRO A 130 -1.66 -16.22 45.46
C PRO A 130 -0.62 -17.20 46.01
N SER A 131 -0.43 -18.34 45.33
CA SER A 131 0.65 -19.25 45.73
C SER A 131 2.01 -18.56 45.49
N ARG A 132 3.07 -19.00 46.18
CA ARG A 132 4.44 -18.47 45.95
C ARG A 132 4.88 -18.57 44.48
N ARG A 133 4.32 -19.52 43.73
CA ARG A 133 4.56 -19.69 42.30
C ARG A 133 3.86 -18.59 41.49
N ASP A 134 2.62 -18.28 41.82
CA ASP A 134 1.87 -17.19 41.17
C ASP A 134 2.51 -15.83 41.44
N GLU A 135 3.02 -15.60 42.66
CA GLU A 135 3.78 -14.38 43.00
C GLU A 135 5.08 -14.26 42.19
N ALA A 136 5.80 -15.37 41.99
CA ALA A 136 7.03 -15.40 41.20
C ALA A 136 6.76 -15.14 39.70
N ASP A 137 5.70 -15.74 39.15
CA ASP A 137 5.30 -15.55 37.75
C ASP A 137 4.83 -14.10 37.50
N LEU A 138 4.08 -13.50 38.45
CA LEU A 138 3.70 -12.09 38.39
C LEU A 138 4.92 -11.16 38.44
N PHE A 139 5.89 -11.46 39.30
CA PHE A 139 7.12 -10.67 39.39
C PHE A 139 7.95 -10.75 38.10
N ALA A 140 8.12 -11.96 37.54
CA ALA A 140 8.81 -12.16 36.28
C ALA A 140 8.15 -11.41 35.11
N SER A 141 6.81 -11.41 35.07
CA SER A 141 6.03 -10.65 34.08
C SER A 141 6.25 -9.14 34.22
N ALA A 142 6.25 -8.61 35.45
CA ALA A 142 6.50 -7.20 35.71
C ALA A 142 7.93 -6.78 35.32
N GLU A 143 8.94 -7.61 35.61
CA GLU A 143 10.31 -7.37 35.16
C GLU A 143 10.42 -7.35 33.63
N ALA A 144 9.73 -8.27 32.96
CA ALA A 144 9.70 -8.34 31.50
C ALA A 144 9.11 -7.06 30.90
N ALA A 145 7.99 -6.57 31.45
CA ALA A 145 7.35 -5.32 31.02
C ALA A 145 8.25 -4.10 31.29
N ALA A 146 8.93 -4.04 32.43
CA ALA A 146 9.86 -2.96 32.75
C ALA A 146 11.06 -2.92 31.78
N ALA A 147 11.65 -4.09 31.49
CA ALA A 147 12.74 -4.21 30.52
C ALA A 147 12.29 -3.84 29.09
N PHE A 148 11.07 -4.22 28.70
CA PHE A 148 10.48 -3.81 27.43
C PHE A 148 10.30 -2.29 27.32
N ASN A 149 9.72 -1.65 28.35
CA ASN A 149 9.53 -0.21 28.38
C ASN A 149 10.86 0.55 28.34
N LEU A 150 11.90 0.05 29.03
CA LEU A 150 13.25 0.59 28.92
C LEU A 150 13.78 0.46 27.49
N GLY A 151 13.54 -0.67 26.81
CA GLY A 151 13.90 -0.85 25.41
C GLY A 151 13.26 0.19 24.49
N LEU A 152 11.96 0.46 24.65
CA LEU A 152 11.24 1.49 23.90
C LEU A 152 11.85 2.89 24.12
N LEU A 153 12.17 3.25 25.37
CA LEU A 153 12.77 4.54 25.71
C LEU A 153 14.17 4.70 25.11
N LEU A 154 15.00 3.66 25.19
CA LEU A 154 16.36 3.68 24.62
C LEU A 154 16.33 3.78 23.09
N GLU A 155 15.39 3.07 22.46
CA GLU A 155 15.22 3.14 21.01
C GLU A 155 14.74 4.53 20.54
N ALA A 156 13.82 5.15 21.27
CA ALA A 156 13.41 6.53 21.01
C ALA A 156 14.57 7.54 21.12
N GLN A 157 15.59 7.24 21.93
CA GLN A 157 16.84 8.02 22.03
C GLN A 157 17.88 7.66 20.96
N GLY A 158 17.57 6.73 20.06
CA GLY A 158 18.52 6.23 19.05
C GLY A 158 19.59 5.27 19.60
N ARG A 159 19.50 4.87 20.88
CA ARG A 159 20.48 3.99 21.56
C ARG A 159 20.19 2.52 21.27
N LYS A 160 20.27 2.14 19.99
CA LYS A 160 19.84 0.82 19.48
C LYS A 160 20.54 -0.38 20.14
N VAL A 161 21.82 -0.26 20.49
CA VAL A 161 22.58 -1.35 21.14
C VAL A 161 22.00 -1.65 22.53
N GLU A 162 21.70 -0.61 23.29
CA GLU A 162 21.16 -0.75 24.63
C GLU A 162 19.68 -1.16 24.60
N ALA A 163 18.92 -0.64 23.64
CA ALA A 163 17.56 -1.08 23.37
C ALA A 163 17.51 -2.59 23.06
N ARG A 164 18.42 -3.09 22.22
CA ARG A 164 18.58 -4.52 21.93
C ARG A 164 18.81 -5.33 23.20
N ALA A 165 19.71 -4.87 24.08
CA ALA A 165 19.98 -5.55 25.35
C ALA A 165 18.75 -5.55 26.29
N ALA A 166 18.00 -4.45 26.34
CA ALA A 166 16.79 -4.35 27.14
C ALA A 166 15.66 -5.26 26.60
N TYR A 167 15.44 -5.28 25.28
CA TYR A 167 14.50 -6.21 24.65
C TYR A 167 14.91 -7.67 24.85
N GLY A 168 16.21 -7.99 24.79
CA GLY A 168 16.74 -9.32 25.10
C GLY A 168 16.34 -9.80 26.50
N ARG A 169 16.53 -8.97 27.52
CA ARG A 169 16.12 -9.31 28.91
C ARG A 169 14.62 -9.53 29.06
N ALA A 170 13.80 -8.80 28.31
CA ALA A 170 12.35 -8.96 28.30
C ALA A 170 11.91 -10.23 27.53
N ASP A 171 12.55 -10.51 26.40
CA ASP A 171 12.35 -11.72 25.60
C ASP A 171 12.73 -12.99 26.37
N GLU A 172 13.84 -13.00 27.10
CA GLU A 172 14.25 -14.09 28.00
C GLU A 172 13.19 -14.41 29.07
N ARG A 173 12.37 -13.42 29.43
CA ARG A 173 11.26 -13.54 30.40
C ARG A 173 9.90 -13.77 29.75
N GLY A 174 9.85 -14.08 28.45
CA GLY A 174 8.61 -14.43 27.77
C GLY A 174 7.83 -13.28 27.16
N HIS A 175 8.37 -12.06 27.07
CA HIS A 175 7.63 -10.93 26.50
C HIS A 175 7.58 -11.02 24.96
N GLY A 176 6.41 -11.31 24.39
CA GLY A 176 6.21 -11.50 22.95
C GLY A 176 6.59 -10.27 22.10
N THR A 177 6.08 -9.08 22.45
CA THR A 177 6.39 -7.84 21.71
C THR A 177 7.86 -7.44 21.81
N ALA A 178 8.53 -7.71 22.94
CA ALA A 178 9.97 -7.49 23.06
C ALA A 178 10.77 -8.42 22.15
N ALA A 179 10.36 -9.69 22.03
CA ALA A 179 10.96 -10.63 21.08
C ALA A 179 10.79 -10.17 19.62
N SER A 180 9.62 -9.62 19.27
CA SER A 180 9.37 -9.02 17.95
C SER A 180 10.27 -7.80 17.69
N ASN A 181 10.39 -6.88 18.65
CA ASN A 181 11.27 -5.72 18.54
C ASN A 181 12.75 -6.09 18.50
N LEU A 182 13.16 -7.11 19.25
CA LEU A 182 14.50 -7.68 19.18
C LEU A 182 14.79 -8.24 17.80
N GLY A 183 13.86 -9.02 17.22
CA GLY A 183 13.97 -9.57 15.88
C GLY A 183 14.20 -8.48 14.83
N ARG A 184 13.45 -7.37 14.90
CA ARG A 184 13.64 -6.23 14.00
C ARG A 184 15.03 -5.58 14.12
N LEU A 185 15.53 -5.38 15.34
CA LEU A 185 16.87 -4.81 15.54
C LEU A 185 17.97 -5.76 15.05
N LEU A 186 17.77 -7.07 15.14
CA LEU A 186 18.69 -8.09 14.61
C LEU A 186 18.72 -8.08 13.08
N GLU A 187 17.54 -7.99 12.46
CA GLU A 187 17.37 -7.90 11.01
C GLU A 187 18.03 -6.64 10.44
N GLU A 188 17.85 -5.48 11.09
CA GLU A 188 18.52 -4.22 10.72
C GLU A 188 20.05 -4.32 10.76
N GLN A 189 20.61 -5.26 11.53
CA GLN A 189 22.05 -5.54 11.64
C GLN A 189 22.51 -6.67 10.72
N GLY A 190 21.62 -7.24 9.89
CA GLY A 190 21.91 -8.33 8.95
C GLY A 190 21.84 -9.73 9.56
N GLY A 191 21.49 -9.87 10.85
CA GLY A 191 21.36 -11.15 11.55
C GLY A 191 20.02 -11.84 11.26
N LEU A 192 19.83 -12.33 10.03
CA LEU A 192 18.54 -12.88 9.57
C LEU A 192 18.13 -14.16 10.31
N ALA A 193 19.08 -15.00 10.72
CA ALA A 193 18.77 -16.25 11.41
C ALA A 193 18.34 -15.97 12.86
N GLU A 194 19.02 -15.05 13.53
CA GLU A 194 18.68 -14.60 14.88
C GLU A 194 17.35 -13.83 14.90
N ALA A 195 17.10 -13.00 13.88
CA ALA A 195 15.84 -12.29 13.70
C ALA A 195 14.66 -13.27 13.57
N GLU A 196 14.80 -14.28 12.70
CA GLU A 196 13.79 -15.32 12.53
C GLU A 196 13.53 -16.10 13.83
N ALA A 197 14.57 -16.46 14.56
CA ALA A 197 14.42 -17.13 15.85
C ALA A 197 13.65 -16.26 16.87
N ALA A 198 13.91 -14.95 16.88
CA ALA A 198 13.19 -14.00 17.74
C ALA A 198 11.72 -13.83 17.30
N TYR A 199 11.45 -13.74 15.99
CA TYR A 199 10.09 -13.67 15.45
C TYR A 199 9.29 -14.94 15.71
N ARG A 200 9.89 -16.13 15.62
CA ARG A 200 9.24 -17.39 16.02
C ARG A 200 8.83 -17.38 17.49
N ARG A 201 9.73 -16.99 18.40
CA ARG A 201 9.38 -16.84 19.83
C ARG A 201 8.25 -15.85 20.04
N ALA A 202 8.27 -14.72 19.34
CA ALA A 202 7.20 -13.72 19.41
C ALA A 202 5.85 -14.31 18.95
N ASP A 203 5.84 -15.02 17.81
CA ASP A 203 4.66 -15.68 17.26
C ASP A 203 4.11 -16.77 18.20
N GLU A 204 4.99 -17.63 18.74
CA GLU A 204 4.62 -18.66 19.74
C GLU A 204 3.98 -18.06 20.99
N ARG A 205 4.35 -16.83 21.35
CA ARG A 205 3.80 -16.08 22.49
C ARG A 205 2.57 -15.24 22.13
N GLY A 206 2.02 -15.42 20.93
CA GLY A 206 0.80 -14.73 20.50
C GLY A 206 0.99 -13.29 20.02
N ASP A 207 2.24 -12.85 19.76
CA ASP A 207 2.48 -11.50 19.24
C ASP A 207 2.11 -11.42 17.75
N ALA A 208 1.22 -10.50 17.40
CA ALA A 208 0.73 -10.34 16.03
C ALA A 208 1.81 -9.77 15.08
N ALA A 209 2.63 -8.84 15.57
CA ALA A 209 3.72 -8.24 14.80
C ALA A 209 4.86 -9.25 14.56
N GLY A 210 5.15 -10.10 15.55
CA GLY A 210 6.10 -11.19 15.45
C GLY A 210 5.72 -12.19 14.36
N ALA A 211 4.46 -12.63 14.35
CA ALA A 211 3.94 -13.49 13.28
C ALA A 211 3.98 -12.82 11.90
N PHE A 212 3.63 -11.53 11.83
CA PHE A 212 3.71 -10.76 10.58
C PHE A 212 5.14 -10.66 10.04
N ASN A 213 6.11 -10.31 10.89
CA ASN A 213 7.52 -10.18 10.50
C ASN A 213 8.13 -11.53 10.14
N LEU A 214 7.73 -12.61 10.82
CA LEU A 214 8.07 -13.98 10.42
C LEU A 214 7.55 -14.28 9.00
N GLY A 215 6.31 -13.90 8.70
CA GLY A 215 5.71 -14.06 7.37
C GLY A 215 6.51 -13.33 6.28
N LEU A 216 6.89 -12.07 6.51
CA LEU A 216 7.73 -11.29 5.58
C LEU A 216 9.07 -11.97 5.31
N LEU A 217 9.74 -12.45 6.36
CA LEU A 217 11.06 -13.08 6.25
C LEU A 217 10.99 -14.43 5.52
N LEU A 218 9.94 -15.22 5.77
CA LEU A 218 9.70 -16.50 5.08
C LEU A 218 9.37 -16.27 3.60
N GLU A 219 8.52 -15.29 3.29
CA GLU A 219 8.18 -14.91 1.92
C GLU A 219 9.42 -14.47 1.13
N ALA A 220 10.29 -13.66 1.74
CA ALA A 220 11.55 -13.21 1.12
C ALA A 220 12.51 -14.37 0.80
N ARG A 221 12.38 -15.51 1.49
CA ARG A 221 13.16 -16.74 1.23
C ARG A 221 12.46 -17.73 0.30
N GLY A 222 11.27 -17.40 -0.20
CA GLY A 222 10.46 -18.25 -1.08
C GLY A 222 9.59 -19.29 -0.36
N GLY A 223 9.54 -19.27 0.98
CA GLY A 223 8.68 -20.15 1.78
C GLY A 223 7.23 -19.65 1.81
N MET A 224 6.54 -19.75 0.67
CA MET A 224 5.21 -19.16 0.49
C MET A 224 4.14 -19.79 1.41
N VAL A 225 4.21 -21.11 1.65
CA VAL A 225 3.24 -21.81 2.52
C VAL A 225 3.40 -21.38 3.97
N GLU A 226 4.65 -21.30 4.44
CA GLU A 226 4.96 -20.90 5.81
C GLU A 226 4.66 -19.40 6.02
N ALA A 227 4.92 -18.56 5.01
CA ALA A 227 4.55 -17.15 5.03
C ALA A 227 3.03 -16.97 5.13
N TRP A 228 2.27 -17.71 4.32
CA TRP A 228 0.81 -17.70 4.36
C TRP A 228 0.27 -18.08 5.75
N ALA A 229 0.82 -19.14 6.35
CA ALA A 229 0.43 -19.56 7.70
C ALA A 229 0.78 -18.50 8.77
N ALA A 230 1.94 -17.87 8.66
CA ALA A 230 2.35 -16.80 9.58
C ALA A 230 1.48 -15.54 9.43
N TYR A 231 1.14 -15.14 8.21
CA TYR A 231 0.20 -14.05 7.96
C TYR A 231 -1.20 -14.38 8.47
N GLY A 232 -1.67 -15.62 8.33
CA GLY A 232 -2.94 -16.08 8.88
C GLY A 232 -3.00 -15.90 10.40
N ARG A 233 -1.98 -16.37 11.13
CA ARG A 233 -1.90 -16.15 12.59
C ARG A 233 -1.85 -14.67 12.98
N ALA A 234 -1.12 -13.85 12.21
CA ALA A 234 -1.07 -12.41 12.46
C ALA A 234 -2.43 -11.73 12.20
N ASP A 235 -3.15 -12.12 11.14
CA ASP A 235 -4.50 -11.65 10.82
C ASP A 235 -5.52 -12.06 11.89
N GLU A 236 -5.50 -13.31 12.35
CA GLU A 236 -6.33 -13.80 13.46
C GLU A 236 -6.12 -12.98 14.74
N ARG A 237 -4.89 -12.50 14.97
CA ARG A 237 -4.51 -11.64 16.10
C ARG A 237 -4.74 -10.14 15.83
N GLY A 238 -5.41 -9.78 14.75
CA GLY A 238 -5.81 -8.40 14.47
C GLY A 238 -4.79 -7.54 13.71
N HIS A 239 -3.75 -8.12 13.11
CA HIS A 239 -2.75 -7.35 12.38
C HIS A 239 -3.28 -6.89 11.01
N GLY A 240 -3.59 -5.60 10.86
CA GLY A 240 -4.19 -5.04 9.63
C GLY A 240 -3.32 -5.20 8.38
N THR A 241 -2.00 -5.02 8.48
CA THR A 241 -1.09 -5.23 7.34
C THR A 241 -0.98 -6.70 6.95
N ALA A 242 -1.10 -7.62 7.91
CA ALA A 242 -1.07 -9.06 7.62
C ALA A 242 -2.33 -9.47 6.86
N ALA A 243 -3.50 -8.96 7.28
CA ALA A 243 -4.76 -9.14 6.54
C ALA A 243 -4.66 -8.62 5.09
N SER A 244 -4.01 -7.46 4.88
CA SER A 244 -3.77 -6.93 3.54
C SER A 244 -2.84 -7.82 2.71
N ASN A 245 -1.76 -8.34 3.30
CA ASN A 245 -0.84 -9.26 2.61
C ASN A 245 -1.52 -10.59 2.28
N LEU A 246 -2.32 -11.12 3.21
CA LEU A 246 -3.11 -12.32 2.98
C LEU A 246 -4.12 -12.13 1.84
N GLY A 247 -4.79 -10.97 1.78
CA GLY A 247 -5.69 -10.63 0.68
C GLY A 247 -4.97 -10.60 -0.68
N ARG A 248 -3.75 -10.05 -0.73
CA ARG A 248 -2.93 -10.07 -1.95
C ARG A 248 -2.59 -11.49 -2.39
N LEU A 249 -2.16 -12.35 -1.46
CA LEU A 249 -1.83 -13.75 -1.77
C LEU A 249 -3.07 -14.53 -2.26
N LEU A 250 -4.24 -14.27 -1.68
CA LEU A 250 -5.50 -14.87 -2.12
C LEU A 250 -5.92 -14.37 -3.51
N GLU A 251 -5.74 -13.09 -3.80
CA GLU A 251 -6.00 -12.52 -5.13
C GLU A 251 -5.08 -13.13 -6.20
N GLU A 252 -3.78 -13.31 -5.90
CA GLU A 252 -2.81 -13.97 -6.78
C GLU A 252 -3.16 -15.44 -7.07
N GLN A 253 -3.83 -16.11 -6.13
CA GLN A 253 -4.36 -17.48 -6.29
C GLN A 253 -5.73 -17.54 -6.96
N GLY A 254 -6.35 -16.39 -7.28
CA GLY A 254 -7.67 -16.29 -7.91
C GLY A 254 -8.86 -16.32 -6.93
N GLY A 255 -8.62 -16.38 -5.62
CA GLY A 255 -9.64 -16.35 -4.57
C GLY A 255 -10.14 -14.93 -4.29
N LEU A 256 -10.90 -14.35 -5.22
CA LEU A 256 -11.31 -12.94 -5.14
C LEU A 256 -12.25 -12.63 -3.96
N ALA A 257 -13.11 -13.57 -3.57
CA ALA A 257 -14.05 -13.36 -2.47
C ALA A 257 -13.33 -13.36 -1.12
N GLU A 258 -12.40 -14.30 -0.94
CA GLU A 258 -11.55 -14.43 0.22
C GLU A 258 -10.57 -13.24 0.32
N ALA A 259 -10.03 -12.80 -0.81
CA ALA A 259 -9.22 -11.59 -0.90
C ALA A 259 -10.00 -10.35 -0.45
N GLU A 260 -11.22 -10.17 -0.94
CA GLU A 260 -12.09 -9.06 -0.52
C GLU A 260 -12.35 -9.09 1.00
N ALA A 261 -12.68 -10.26 1.55
CA ALA A 261 -12.90 -10.42 2.99
C ALA A 261 -11.65 -10.05 3.80
N ALA A 262 -10.46 -10.44 3.35
CA ALA A 262 -9.19 -10.08 3.97
C ALA A 262 -8.90 -8.57 3.87
N TYR A 263 -9.14 -7.96 2.72
CA TYR A 263 -9.00 -6.51 2.53
C TYR A 263 -10.01 -5.70 3.36
N ARG A 264 -11.25 -6.17 3.52
CA ARG A 264 -12.24 -5.57 4.44
C ARG A 264 -11.75 -5.59 5.88
N ARG A 265 -11.25 -6.74 6.37
CA ARG A 265 -10.64 -6.81 7.72
C ARG A 265 -9.45 -5.84 7.85
N ALA A 266 -8.60 -5.74 6.84
CA ALA A 266 -7.48 -4.80 6.83
C ALA A 266 -7.95 -3.33 6.94
N ASP A 267 -8.96 -2.96 6.15
CA ASP A 267 -9.57 -1.63 6.17
C ASP A 267 -10.23 -1.31 7.51
N GLU A 268 -11.03 -2.23 8.06
CA GLU A 268 -11.66 -2.11 9.38
C GLU A 268 -10.63 -1.87 10.49
N ARG A 269 -9.43 -2.47 10.37
CA ARG A 269 -8.31 -2.30 11.29
C ARG A 269 -7.45 -1.07 10.99
N GLY A 270 -7.90 -0.19 10.12
CA GLY A 270 -7.23 1.07 9.82
C GLY A 270 -6.03 0.94 8.87
N ASN A 271 -5.88 -0.16 8.14
CA ASN A 271 -4.80 -0.30 7.17
C ASN A 271 -5.18 0.41 5.86
N ALA A 272 -4.45 1.48 5.52
CA ALA A 272 -4.70 2.26 4.32
C ALA A 272 -4.43 1.48 3.02
N VAL A 273 -3.44 0.57 3.00
CA VAL A 273 -3.12 -0.25 1.82
C VAL A 273 -4.23 -1.26 1.56
N GLY A 274 -4.73 -1.93 2.59
CA GLY A 274 -5.88 -2.82 2.52
C GLY A 274 -7.14 -2.11 2.02
N ALA A 275 -7.38 -0.87 2.46
CA ALA A 275 -8.47 -0.05 1.94
C ALA A 275 -8.30 0.32 0.45
N ILE A 276 -7.07 0.58 -0.02
CA ILE A 276 -6.80 0.77 -1.46
C ILE A 276 -7.07 -0.50 -2.24
N HIS A 277 -6.56 -1.65 -1.78
CA HIS A 277 -6.77 -2.92 -2.46
C HIS A 277 -8.25 -3.30 -2.51
N LEU A 278 -8.98 -3.07 -1.42
CA LEU A 278 -10.43 -3.19 -1.38
C LEU A 278 -11.10 -2.29 -2.44
N GLY A 279 -10.70 -1.01 -2.51
CA GLY A 279 -11.23 -0.08 -3.49
C GLY A 279 -10.98 -0.52 -4.94
N VAL A 280 -9.76 -0.99 -5.24
CA VAL A 280 -9.40 -1.51 -6.57
C VAL A 280 -10.23 -2.74 -6.93
N LEU A 281 -10.39 -3.69 -5.99
CA LEU A 281 -11.18 -4.90 -6.21
C LEU A 281 -12.66 -4.57 -6.44
N LEU A 282 -13.23 -3.67 -5.63
CA LEU A 282 -14.61 -3.21 -5.78
C LEU A 282 -14.83 -2.45 -7.10
N GLN A 283 -13.86 -1.63 -7.53
CA GLN A 283 -13.90 -0.95 -8.83
C GLN A 283 -13.93 -1.97 -9.98
N LYS A 284 -13.06 -2.99 -9.96
CA LYS A 284 -13.06 -4.08 -10.96
C LYS A 284 -14.41 -4.82 -11.03
N ARG A 285 -15.14 -4.89 -9.92
CA ARG A 285 -16.49 -5.51 -9.83
C ARG A 285 -17.62 -4.57 -10.22
N GLY A 286 -17.35 -3.29 -10.48
CA GLY A 286 -18.36 -2.28 -10.80
C GLY A 286 -19.04 -1.65 -9.58
N SER A 287 -18.62 -1.98 -8.35
CA SER A 287 -19.13 -1.37 -7.12
C SER A 287 -18.48 -0.01 -6.85
N LEU A 288 -18.69 0.93 -7.78
CA LEU A 288 -17.91 2.18 -7.84
C LEU A 288 -18.11 3.09 -6.62
N HIS A 289 -19.31 3.11 -6.02
CA HIS A 289 -19.57 3.89 -4.80
C HIS A 289 -18.82 3.32 -3.58
N GLU A 290 -18.83 1.99 -3.40
CA GLU A 290 -18.06 1.35 -2.31
C GLU A 290 -16.55 1.51 -2.53
N ALA A 291 -16.10 1.45 -3.79
CA ALA A 291 -14.70 1.71 -4.13
C ALA A 291 -14.28 3.14 -3.77
N ALA A 292 -15.09 4.15 -4.11
CA ALA A 292 -14.84 5.54 -3.74
C ALA A 292 -14.79 5.71 -2.22
N ALA A 293 -15.70 5.07 -1.47
CA ALA A 293 -15.67 5.10 -0.02
C ALA A 293 -14.39 4.47 0.56
N ALA A 294 -13.91 3.35 -0.01
CA ALA A 294 -12.68 2.70 0.41
C ALA A 294 -11.43 3.57 0.12
N PHE A 295 -11.35 4.19 -1.06
CA PHE A 295 -10.29 5.15 -1.39
C PHE A 295 -10.35 6.40 -0.50
N GLY A 296 -11.54 6.90 -0.17
CA GLY A 296 -11.74 7.99 0.79
C GLY A 296 -11.15 7.65 2.15
N ARG A 297 -11.51 6.49 2.73
CA ARG A 297 -10.95 6.02 4.00
C ARG A 297 -9.42 5.89 3.96
N ALA A 298 -8.86 5.38 2.86
CA ALA A 298 -7.41 5.30 2.70
C ALA A 298 -6.74 6.69 2.62
N SER A 299 -7.37 7.65 1.93
CA SER A 299 -6.92 9.05 1.87
C SER A 299 -6.97 9.72 3.24
N ASP A 300 -8.04 9.53 4.00
CA ASP A 300 -8.21 10.11 5.34
C ASP A 300 -7.16 9.56 6.33
N ARG A 301 -6.66 8.34 6.09
CA ARG A 301 -5.51 7.75 6.80
C ARG A 301 -4.14 8.27 6.33
N GLY A 302 -4.13 9.29 5.48
CA GLY A 302 -2.93 9.97 4.99
C GLY A 302 -2.25 9.28 3.81
N ASN A 303 -2.91 8.35 3.12
CA ASN A 303 -2.36 7.78 1.89
C ASN A 303 -2.68 8.70 0.70
N ASN A 304 -1.64 9.36 0.17
CA ASN A 304 -1.82 10.32 -0.92
C ASN A 304 -2.19 9.65 -2.26
N ALA A 305 -1.67 8.44 -2.53
CA ALA A 305 -2.03 7.68 -3.73
C ALA A 305 -3.54 7.33 -3.75
N ALA A 306 -4.13 7.06 -2.59
CA ALA A 306 -5.57 6.79 -2.46
C ALA A 306 -6.45 7.97 -2.93
N ALA A 307 -6.03 9.20 -2.70
CA ALA A 307 -6.77 10.36 -3.15
C ALA A 307 -6.73 10.52 -4.68
N SER A 308 -5.63 10.11 -5.32
CA SER A 308 -5.54 10.03 -6.78
C SER A 308 -6.51 8.98 -7.33
N TYR A 309 -6.57 7.79 -6.73
CA TYR A 309 -7.54 6.76 -7.10
C TYR A 309 -8.99 7.26 -6.92
N LEU A 310 -9.27 7.93 -5.81
CA LEU A 310 -10.58 8.52 -5.54
C LEU A 310 -10.98 9.54 -6.62
N GLY A 311 -10.12 10.52 -6.90
CA GLY A 311 -10.45 11.57 -7.86
C GLY A 311 -10.60 11.05 -9.30
N VAL A 312 -9.79 10.07 -9.71
CA VAL A 312 -9.95 9.41 -11.02
C VAL A 312 -11.28 8.68 -11.10
N LEU A 313 -11.63 7.89 -10.07
CA LEU A 313 -12.88 7.16 -10.01
C LEU A 313 -14.11 8.08 -10.03
N LEU A 314 -14.07 9.19 -9.28
CA LEU A 314 -15.16 10.18 -9.26
C LEU A 314 -15.30 10.88 -10.61
N LYS A 315 -14.19 11.16 -11.29
CA LYS A 315 -14.20 11.70 -12.65
C LYS A 315 -14.82 10.73 -13.66
N GLU A 316 -14.52 9.43 -13.55
CA GLU A 316 -15.16 8.39 -14.37
C GLU A 316 -16.67 8.31 -14.15
N GLN A 317 -17.14 8.61 -12.93
CA GLN A 317 -18.58 8.69 -12.59
C GLN A 317 -19.25 10.00 -13.02
N GLY A 318 -18.49 10.98 -13.55
CA GLY A 318 -19.00 12.31 -13.85
C GLY A 318 -19.22 13.21 -12.62
N ALA A 319 -18.77 12.79 -11.43
CA ALA A 319 -18.85 13.55 -10.20
C ALA A 319 -17.69 14.56 -10.10
N GLU A 320 -17.62 15.50 -11.05
CA GLU A 320 -16.47 16.40 -11.22
C GLU A 320 -16.18 17.28 -9.99
N ALA A 321 -17.21 17.76 -9.30
CA ALA A 321 -17.05 18.57 -8.09
C ALA A 321 -16.43 17.77 -6.93
N GLU A 322 -16.81 16.50 -6.80
CA GLU A 322 -16.27 15.60 -5.77
C GLU A 322 -14.83 15.18 -6.12
N ALA A 323 -14.55 14.95 -7.40
CA ALA A 323 -13.21 14.69 -7.89
C ALA A 323 -12.27 15.89 -7.61
N GLU A 324 -12.73 17.11 -7.91
CA GLU A 324 -12.00 18.34 -7.61
C GLU A 324 -11.69 18.46 -6.11
N ALA A 325 -12.67 18.20 -5.24
CA ALA A 325 -12.49 18.23 -3.79
C ALA A 325 -11.47 17.18 -3.31
N ALA A 326 -11.52 15.96 -3.87
CA ALA A 326 -10.58 14.90 -3.56
C ALA A 326 -9.14 15.26 -3.97
N PHE A 327 -8.94 15.76 -5.20
CA PHE A 327 -7.63 16.18 -5.68
C PHE A 327 -7.10 17.38 -4.89
N ARG A 328 -7.95 18.37 -4.58
CA ARG A 328 -7.55 19.53 -3.76
C ARG A 328 -7.02 19.13 -2.39
N ARG A 329 -7.71 18.23 -1.67
CA ARG A 329 -7.25 17.73 -0.36
C ARG A 329 -5.90 17.02 -0.43
N ALA A 330 -5.58 16.36 -1.54
CA ALA A 330 -4.29 15.67 -1.70
C ALA A 330 -3.17 16.60 -2.17
N ASP A 331 -3.49 17.57 -3.02
CA ASP A 331 -2.59 18.66 -3.39
C ASP A 331 -2.16 19.47 -2.16
N GLU A 332 -3.10 19.76 -1.24
CA GLU A 332 -2.81 20.42 0.04
C GLU A 332 -1.82 19.61 0.92
N ARG A 333 -1.78 18.28 0.76
CA ARG A 333 -0.81 17.39 1.43
C ARG A 333 0.50 17.23 0.65
N GLY A 334 0.68 17.96 -0.45
CA GLY A 334 1.89 17.95 -1.25
C GLY A 334 1.96 16.89 -2.35
N ASP A 335 0.86 16.21 -2.68
CA ASP A 335 0.86 15.21 -3.75
C ASP A 335 0.92 15.87 -5.14
N ALA A 336 2.01 15.60 -5.87
CA ALA A 336 2.24 16.17 -7.20
C ALA A 336 1.29 15.64 -8.28
N ILE A 337 0.87 14.37 -8.17
CA ILE A 337 -0.07 13.74 -9.11
C ILE A 337 -1.47 14.35 -8.91
N ALA A 338 -1.88 14.54 -7.66
CA ALA A 338 -3.12 15.20 -7.32
C ALA A 338 -3.13 16.66 -7.77
N ALA A 339 -2.02 17.39 -7.60
CA ALA A 339 -1.88 18.75 -8.12
C ALA A 339 -2.03 18.80 -9.65
N PHE A 340 -1.44 17.85 -10.37
CA PHE A 340 -1.60 17.75 -11.81
C PHE A 340 -3.06 17.48 -12.20
N ASN A 341 -3.70 16.49 -11.57
CA ASN A 341 -5.09 16.13 -11.86
C ASN A 341 -6.08 17.25 -11.47
N LEU A 342 -5.80 17.99 -10.40
CA LEU A 342 -6.55 19.19 -10.04
C LEU A 342 -6.46 20.25 -11.14
N GLY A 343 -5.26 20.45 -11.71
CA GLY A 343 -5.06 21.34 -12.86
C GLY A 343 -5.93 20.94 -14.05
N VAL A 344 -5.96 19.64 -14.39
CA VAL A 344 -6.79 19.11 -15.48
C VAL A 344 -8.28 19.37 -15.25
N VAL A 345 -8.78 19.14 -14.03
CA VAL A 345 -10.19 19.37 -13.70
C VAL A 345 -10.55 20.86 -13.74
N LEU A 346 -9.69 21.72 -13.18
CA LEU A 346 -9.90 23.17 -13.18
C LEU A 346 -9.85 23.75 -14.59
N GLU A 347 -8.96 23.25 -15.44
CA GLU A 347 -8.84 23.67 -16.83
C GLU A 347 -10.09 23.31 -17.63
N ALA A 348 -10.61 22.07 -17.47
CA ALA A 348 -11.85 21.64 -18.10
C ALA A 348 -13.05 22.53 -17.71
N ARG A 349 -13.06 23.04 -16.47
CA ARG A 349 -14.06 23.98 -15.96
C ARG A 349 -13.84 25.44 -16.43
N GLY A 350 -12.72 25.73 -17.06
CA GLY A 350 -12.34 27.09 -17.50
C GLY A 350 -11.73 27.96 -16.39
N ALA A 351 -11.40 27.41 -15.22
CA ALA A 351 -10.69 28.10 -14.15
C ALA A 351 -9.17 28.15 -14.45
N LEU A 352 -8.80 28.80 -15.56
CA LEU A 352 -7.47 28.68 -16.16
C LEU A 352 -6.34 29.16 -15.23
N ARG A 353 -6.56 30.23 -14.44
CA ARG A 353 -5.57 30.72 -13.47
C ARG A 353 -5.31 29.73 -12.33
N ASP A 354 -6.37 29.07 -11.86
CA ASP A 354 -6.24 28.09 -10.78
C ASP A 354 -5.60 26.81 -11.31
N ALA A 355 -5.93 26.41 -12.55
CA ALA A 355 -5.28 25.31 -13.25
C ALA A 355 -3.77 25.55 -13.42
N GLU A 356 -3.39 26.76 -13.83
CA GLU A 356 -1.99 27.16 -13.95
C GLU A 356 -1.23 26.99 -12.63
N GLN A 357 -1.80 27.47 -11.52
CA GLN A 357 -1.18 27.33 -10.21
C GLN A 357 -1.04 25.85 -9.80
N ALA A 358 -2.04 25.02 -10.08
CA ALA A 358 -2.00 23.60 -9.81
C ALA A 358 -0.91 22.88 -10.63
N TYR A 359 -0.77 23.20 -11.92
CA TYR A 359 0.30 22.67 -12.77
C TYR A 359 1.70 23.13 -12.35
N ARG A 360 1.84 24.37 -11.85
CA ARG A 360 3.11 24.84 -11.27
C ARG A 360 3.47 24.04 -10.03
N ARG A 361 2.54 23.86 -9.09
CA ARG A 361 2.76 23.00 -7.90
C ARG A 361 3.14 21.56 -8.30
N ALA A 362 2.47 21.00 -9.31
CA ALA A 362 2.79 19.67 -9.84
C ALA A 362 4.19 19.59 -10.46
N THR A 363 4.64 20.65 -11.13
CA THR A 363 5.99 20.76 -11.71
C THR A 363 7.07 20.89 -10.64
N GLU A 364 6.80 21.66 -9.59
CA GLU A 364 7.74 21.90 -8.48
C GLU A 364 7.92 20.66 -7.60
N ARG A 365 6.83 19.92 -7.35
CA ARG A 365 6.81 18.76 -6.46
C ARG A 365 7.02 17.43 -7.18
N GLY A 366 6.72 17.38 -8.48
CA GLY A 366 6.77 16.15 -9.27
C GLY A 366 8.18 15.75 -9.66
N GLU A 367 8.38 14.45 -9.89
CA GLU A 367 9.60 13.90 -10.47
C GLU A 367 9.29 13.14 -11.78
N GLY A 368 10.25 13.14 -12.71
CA GLY A 368 10.15 12.43 -13.98
C GLY A 368 8.87 12.73 -14.76
N ALA A 369 8.14 11.69 -15.14
CA ALA A 369 6.98 11.80 -16.04
C ALA A 369 5.86 12.71 -15.52
N VAL A 370 5.68 12.85 -14.19
CA VAL A 370 4.65 13.75 -13.63
C VAL A 370 5.04 15.20 -13.86
N ALA A 371 6.30 15.55 -13.56
CA ALA A 371 6.82 16.90 -13.80
C ALA A 371 6.82 17.23 -15.29
N ASP A 372 7.21 16.29 -16.15
CA ASP A 372 7.24 16.50 -17.61
C ASP A 372 5.84 16.75 -18.18
N ARG A 373 4.84 15.96 -17.75
CA ARG A 373 3.44 16.17 -18.12
C ARG A 373 2.90 17.50 -17.60
N ALA A 374 3.22 17.88 -16.37
CA ALA A 374 2.80 19.15 -15.79
C ALA A 374 3.42 20.35 -16.54
N ARG A 375 4.70 20.28 -16.91
CA ARG A 375 5.36 21.31 -17.73
C ARG A 375 4.73 21.42 -19.12
N ALA A 376 4.44 20.29 -19.76
CA ALA A 376 3.79 20.28 -21.07
C ALA A 376 2.39 20.89 -21.00
N ALA A 377 1.59 20.54 -19.99
CA ALA A 377 0.27 21.12 -19.77
C ALA A 377 0.33 22.63 -19.49
N LEU A 378 1.31 23.07 -18.70
CA LEU A 378 1.52 24.49 -18.41
C LEU A 378 1.86 25.29 -19.68
N LEU A 379 2.74 24.75 -20.54
CA LEU A 379 3.10 25.37 -21.81
C LEU A 379 1.90 25.45 -22.77
N ASP A 380 1.09 24.39 -22.88
CA ASP A 380 -0.11 24.40 -23.71
C ASP A 380 -1.14 25.42 -23.22
N LEU A 381 -1.33 25.50 -21.90
CA LEU A 381 -2.23 26.45 -21.27
C LEU A 381 -1.80 27.90 -21.53
N HIS A 382 -0.52 28.22 -21.37
CA HIS A 382 0.01 29.56 -21.67
C HIS A 382 -0.18 29.93 -23.14
N ARG A 383 0.15 29.03 -24.06
CA ARG A 383 -0.06 29.25 -25.49
C ARG A 383 -1.51 29.59 -25.81
N ARG A 384 -2.47 28.88 -25.21
CA ARG A 384 -3.92 29.13 -25.41
C ARG A 384 -4.38 30.45 -24.81
N LEU A 385 -3.81 30.85 -23.67
CA LEU A 385 -4.08 32.16 -23.06
C LEU A 385 -3.56 33.30 -23.95
N ASP A 386 -2.32 33.19 -24.45
CA ASP A 386 -1.72 34.17 -25.36
C ASP A 386 -2.52 34.29 -26.67
N GLU A 387 -2.96 33.16 -27.24
CA GLU A 387 -3.81 33.12 -28.43
C GLU A 387 -5.17 33.80 -28.18
N ALA A 388 -5.78 33.58 -27.02
CA ALA A 388 -7.06 34.18 -26.64
C ALA A 388 -6.93 35.70 -26.44
N ASP A 389 -5.85 36.16 -25.79
CA ASP A 389 -5.58 37.59 -25.59
C ASP A 389 -5.29 38.29 -26.92
N ALA A 390 -4.48 37.68 -27.79
CA ALA A 390 -4.23 38.21 -29.13
C ALA A 390 -5.51 38.30 -29.98
N ALA A 391 -6.42 37.33 -29.86
CA ALA A 391 -7.71 37.37 -30.54
C ALA A 391 -8.62 38.49 -29.99
N ARG A 392 -8.57 38.73 -28.68
CA ARG A 392 -9.33 39.80 -28.03
C ARG A 392 -8.85 41.18 -28.47
N VAL A 393 -7.54 41.39 -28.56
CA VAL A 393 -6.95 42.65 -29.07
C VAL A 393 -7.37 42.89 -30.51
N ARG A 394 -7.23 41.90 -31.40
CA ARG A 394 -7.66 42.03 -32.81
C ARG A 394 -9.14 42.37 -32.98
N ARG A 395 -10.01 41.86 -32.11
CA ARG A 395 -11.45 42.19 -32.14
C ARG A 395 -11.73 43.61 -31.64
N ALA A 396 -10.96 44.08 -30.66
CA ALA A 396 -11.07 45.45 -30.16
C ALA A 396 -10.55 46.46 -31.20
N ASP A 397 -9.49 46.13 -31.93
CA ASP A 397 -8.96 46.99 -33.00
C ASP A 397 -9.86 47.02 -34.25
N ALA A 398 -10.69 45.98 -34.44
CA ALA A 398 -11.62 45.86 -35.57
C ALA A 398 -13.02 46.43 -35.29
N ALA A 399 -13.35 46.74 -34.03
CA ALA A 399 -14.62 47.32 -33.60
C ALA A 399 -14.47 48.84 -33.42
#